data_AF-A0A7W6G4X9-F1
#
_entry.id   AF-A0A7W6G4X9-F1
#
_cell.length_a   1.000
_cell.length_b   1.000
_cell.length_c   1.000
_cell.angle_alpha   90.00
_cell.angle_beta   90.00
_cell.angle_gamma   90.00
#
_symmetry.space_group_name_H-M   'P 1'
#
loop_
_entity.id
_entity.type
_entity.pdbx_description
1 polymer ?
#
loop_
_entity_poly.entity_id
_entity_poly.type
_entity_poly.pdbx_seq_one_letter_code
_entity_poly.pdbx_strand_id
1 'polypeptide(L)'
;MTIRNANETLARWFRMAVCLLLALLFQAPPAHALVDQTWISSEGLDSGGCLALAPCATLAYAIRQTSAGGTISVMDSGIYGTATIDRSLTIRSEYGQMSMVASITVNAASTDKVMFDNVALECIAPARSIAYGYGVQVLKAGDVLFNRVSIKDCLASSTVGAGVYIYSTTNCRVTLNDSVMFNNRVGVLVSSTDGMAHAKIYRTLFLANSESGVRVIGTGNDAIMADNNMLGSTKSMDLQSGGASRSFGNNSMTSGDTPILMSQY
;
A
#
# COMPACT_ATOMS: atom_id res chain seq x y z
N MET A 1 -52.98 -45.18 40.96
CA MET A 1 -53.20 -43.84 40.38
C MET A 1 -51.95 -42.95 40.49
N THR A 2 -50.75 -43.46 40.20
CA THR A 2 -49.51 -42.73 40.59
C THR A 2 -48.37 -42.74 39.56
N ILE A 3 -48.48 -43.46 38.44
CA ILE A 3 -47.34 -43.63 37.49
C ILE A 3 -47.42 -42.66 36.29
N ARG A 4 -48.63 -42.18 35.92
CA ARG A 4 -48.80 -41.26 34.78
C ARG A 4 -48.24 -39.85 35.03
N ASN A 5 -48.26 -39.36 36.27
CA ASN A 5 -47.80 -38.00 36.60
C ASN A 5 -46.26 -37.86 36.57
N ALA A 6 -45.51 -38.94 36.82
CA ALA A 6 -44.04 -38.90 36.81
C ALA A 6 -43.48 -38.73 35.38
N ASN A 7 -44.10 -39.38 34.39
CA ASN A 7 -43.61 -39.37 33.00
C ASN A 7 -43.79 -38.00 32.33
N GLU A 8 -44.85 -37.25 32.65
CA GLU A 8 -45.06 -35.89 32.13
C GLU A 8 -44.11 -34.88 32.76
N THR A 9 -43.76 -35.06 34.04
CA THR A 9 -42.73 -34.23 34.68
C THR A 9 -41.35 -34.50 34.07
N LEU A 10 -40.94 -35.76 33.93
CA LEU A 10 -39.66 -36.15 33.28
C LEU A 10 -39.55 -35.64 31.84
N ALA A 11 -40.63 -35.70 31.06
CA ALA A 11 -40.66 -35.16 29.70
C ALA A 11 -40.53 -33.62 29.65
N ARG A 12 -41.09 -32.89 30.65
CA ARG A 12 -40.90 -31.43 30.78
C ARG A 12 -39.47 -31.05 31.17
N TRP A 13 -38.85 -31.78 32.09
CA TRP A 13 -37.46 -31.57 32.48
C TRP A 13 -36.50 -31.90 31.32
N PHE A 14 -36.77 -32.96 30.57
CA PHE A 14 -35.98 -33.32 29.40
C PHE A 14 -36.07 -32.26 28.28
N ARG A 15 -37.27 -31.74 28.01
CA ARG A 15 -37.45 -30.63 27.05
C ARG A 15 -36.72 -29.34 27.48
N MET A 16 -36.79 -28.98 28.77
CA MET A 16 -36.02 -27.82 29.28
C MET A 16 -34.51 -28.04 29.22
N ALA A 17 -34.02 -29.25 29.56
CA ALA A 17 -32.61 -29.59 29.48
C ALA A 17 -32.09 -29.53 28.03
N VAL A 18 -32.87 -30.03 27.06
CA VAL A 18 -32.55 -29.94 25.63
C VAL A 18 -32.51 -28.49 25.16
N CYS A 19 -33.48 -27.65 25.54
CA CYS A 19 -33.47 -26.22 25.20
C CYS A 19 -32.28 -25.47 25.81
N LEU A 20 -31.88 -25.79 27.05
CA LEU A 20 -30.68 -25.20 27.67
C LEU A 20 -29.40 -25.65 26.95
N LEU A 21 -29.29 -26.93 26.60
CA LEU A 21 -28.12 -27.46 25.88
C LEU A 21 -27.98 -26.81 24.48
N LEU A 22 -29.09 -26.63 23.77
CA LEU A 22 -29.10 -25.95 22.47
C LEU A 22 -28.73 -24.45 22.59
N ALA A 23 -29.11 -23.79 23.67
CA ALA A 23 -28.73 -22.39 23.93
C ALA A 23 -27.23 -22.24 24.24
N LEU A 24 -26.59 -23.21 24.90
CA LEU A 24 -25.15 -23.22 25.11
C LEU A 24 -24.35 -23.55 23.84
N LEU A 25 -24.93 -24.31 22.90
CA LEU A 25 -24.32 -24.63 21.61
C LEU A 25 -24.43 -23.50 20.57
N PHE A 26 -25.29 -22.51 20.81
CA PHE A 26 -25.49 -21.32 19.97
C PHE A 26 -24.76 -20.07 20.51
N GLN A 27 -23.61 -20.25 21.17
CA GLN A 27 -22.71 -19.12 21.42
C GLN A 27 -22.01 -18.74 20.11
N ALA A 28 -22.62 -17.82 19.37
CA ALA A 28 -21.94 -17.18 18.25
C ALA A 28 -20.64 -16.55 18.79
N PRO A 29 -19.47 -16.85 18.19
CA PRO A 29 -18.23 -16.17 18.58
C PRO A 29 -18.45 -14.66 18.42
N PRO A 30 -17.90 -13.83 19.33
CA PRO A 30 -17.98 -12.39 19.17
C PRO A 30 -17.42 -12.03 17.80
N ALA A 31 -18.28 -11.52 16.91
CA ALA A 31 -17.83 -10.94 15.67
C ALA A 31 -17.09 -9.66 16.03
N HIS A 32 -15.76 -9.73 16.08
CA HIS A 32 -14.92 -8.54 16.14
C HIS A 32 -15.15 -7.81 14.81
N ALA A 33 -16.01 -6.79 14.85
CA ALA A 33 -16.17 -5.87 13.73
C ALA A 33 -14.79 -5.24 13.45
N LEU A 34 -14.45 -5.19 12.17
CA LEU A 34 -13.28 -4.44 11.73
C LEU A 34 -13.45 -2.97 12.17
N VAL A 35 -12.35 -2.34 12.55
CA VAL A 35 -12.35 -0.97 13.07
C VAL A 35 -12.06 -0.01 11.92
N ASP A 36 -12.75 1.13 11.89
CA ASP A 36 -12.55 2.16 10.85
C ASP A 36 -11.20 2.89 10.99
N GLN A 37 -10.61 2.87 12.19
CA GLN A 37 -9.31 3.43 12.46
C GLN A 37 -8.47 2.47 13.29
N THR A 38 -7.29 2.16 12.78
CA THR A 38 -6.27 1.38 13.48
C THR A 38 -4.97 2.18 13.59
N TRP A 39 -4.10 1.76 14.50
CA TRP A 39 -2.83 2.42 14.76
C TRP A 39 -1.68 1.41 14.72
N ILE A 40 -0.54 1.84 14.19
CA ILE A 40 0.72 1.09 14.23
C ILE A 40 1.80 1.88 14.95
N SER A 41 2.65 1.14 15.66
CA SER A 41 3.79 1.66 16.43
C SER A 41 4.92 0.63 16.44
N SER A 42 6.18 1.07 16.45
CA SER A 42 7.34 0.19 16.56
C SER A 42 7.42 -0.53 17.91
N GLU A 43 6.76 -0.02 18.94
CA GLU A 43 6.57 -0.67 20.26
C GLU A 43 5.23 -1.40 20.38
N GLY A 44 4.47 -1.48 19.28
CA GLY A 44 3.17 -2.13 19.25
C GLY A 44 3.23 -3.64 19.44
N LEU A 45 2.05 -4.25 19.49
CA LEU A 45 1.87 -5.70 19.57
C LEU A 45 0.72 -6.12 18.65
N ASP A 46 0.95 -7.14 17.82
CA ASP A 46 -0.04 -7.67 16.87
C ASP A 46 -1.13 -8.49 17.58
N SER A 47 -1.98 -7.79 18.32
CA SER A 47 -3.06 -8.35 19.11
C SER A 47 -4.27 -7.42 19.15
N GLY A 48 -5.47 -8.00 19.26
CA GLY A 48 -6.71 -7.23 19.33
C GLY A 48 -7.01 -6.39 18.09
N GLY A 49 -7.66 -5.25 18.28
CA GLY A 49 -8.15 -4.37 17.21
C GLY A 49 -7.23 -3.22 16.81
N CYS A 50 -5.95 -3.24 17.22
CA CYS A 50 -4.97 -2.19 16.92
C CYS A 50 -5.44 -0.77 17.32
N LEU A 51 -5.94 -0.59 18.54
CA LEU A 51 -6.45 0.70 19.03
C LEU A 51 -5.29 1.65 19.41
N ALA A 52 -5.55 2.96 19.60
CA ALA A 52 -4.49 3.95 19.83
C ALA A 52 -3.66 3.65 21.10
N LEU A 53 -4.31 3.08 22.11
CA LEU A 53 -3.69 2.66 23.37
C LEU A 53 -3.06 1.26 23.31
N ALA A 54 -3.31 0.51 22.24
CA ALA A 54 -2.78 -0.82 21.99
C ALA A 54 -2.50 -0.97 20.47
N PRO A 55 -1.53 -0.21 19.94
CA PRO A 55 -1.24 -0.21 18.51
C PRO A 55 -0.59 -1.53 18.09
N CYS A 56 -0.71 -1.84 16.81
CA CYS A 56 -0.13 -3.04 16.23
C CYS A 56 1.34 -2.83 15.83
N ALA A 57 2.12 -3.91 15.88
CA ALA A 57 3.54 -3.88 15.57
C ALA A 57 3.78 -3.90 14.05
N THR A 58 2.92 -4.59 13.30
CA THR A 58 3.07 -4.77 11.86
C THR A 58 1.94 -4.14 11.07
N LEU A 59 2.27 -3.66 9.88
CA LEU A 59 1.29 -3.12 8.96
C LEU A 59 0.34 -4.22 8.44
N ALA A 60 0.86 -5.44 8.24
CA ALA A 60 0.05 -6.57 7.79
C ALA A 60 -1.06 -6.94 8.77
N TYR A 61 -0.79 -6.93 10.08
CA TYR A 61 -1.82 -7.20 11.08
C TYR A 61 -2.83 -6.05 11.14
N ALA A 62 -2.38 -4.79 11.14
CA ALA A 62 -3.28 -3.64 11.14
C ALA A 62 -4.24 -3.62 9.95
N ILE A 63 -3.78 -3.96 8.73
CA ILE A 63 -4.65 -4.10 7.55
C ILE A 63 -5.75 -5.13 7.78
N ARG A 64 -5.45 -6.25 8.46
CA ARG A 64 -6.46 -7.28 8.76
C ARG A 64 -7.50 -6.82 9.78
N GLN A 65 -7.18 -5.86 10.64
CA GLN A 65 -8.10 -5.29 11.63
C GLN A 65 -8.87 -4.07 11.12
N THR A 66 -8.46 -3.50 9.99
CA THR A 66 -9.04 -2.27 9.44
C THR A 66 -10.17 -2.58 8.46
N SER A 67 -11.29 -1.89 8.63
CA SER A 67 -12.46 -2.01 7.75
C SER A 67 -12.14 -1.49 6.34
N ALA A 68 -12.94 -1.91 5.35
CA ALA A 68 -12.85 -1.34 4.01
C ALA A 68 -13.22 0.15 4.04
N GLY A 69 -12.38 1.01 3.46
CA GLY A 69 -12.47 2.46 3.54
C GLY A 69 -11.86 3.06 4.80
N GLY A 70 -11.37 2.23 5.72
CA GLY A 70 -10.75 2.66 6.98
C GLY A 70 -9.35 3.25 6.83
N THR A 71 -8.81 3.67 7.97
CA THR A 71 -7.54 4.39 8.08
C THR A 71 -6.58 3.69 9.04
N ILE A 72 -5.34 3.52 8.62
CA ILE A 72 -4.22 3.07 9.46
C ILE A 72 -3.34 4.28 9.76
N SER A 73 -3.22 4.63 11.04
CA SER A 73 -2.44 5.76 11.51
C SER A 73 -1.07 5.31 12.03
N VAL A 74 -0.01 5.94 11.52
CA VAL A 74 1.39 5.64 11.88
C VAL A 74 1.83 6.56 13.01
N MET A 75 2.11 5.98 14.19
CA MET A 75 2.41 6.75 15.39
C MET A 75 3.88 7.14 15.52
N ASP A 76 4.79 6.26 15.09
CA ASP A 76 6.23 6.47 15.18
C ASP A 76 6.98 5.88 13.98
N SER A 77 8.25 6.26 13.85
CA SER A 77 9.12 5.71 12.81
C SER A 77 9.71 4.37 13.25
N GLY A 78 9.69 3.37 12.36
CA GLY A 78 10.07 2.02 12.74
C GLY A 78 10.06 1.01 11.59
N ILE A 79 10.18 -0.27 11.94
CA ILE A 79 10.16 -1.38 10.99
C ILE A 79 8.79 -2.05 11.06
N TYR A 80 8.02 -1.96 9.98
CA TYR A 80 6.63 -2.43 9.94
C TYR A 80 6.42 -3.62 9.00
N GLY A 81 7.49 -4.04 8.32
CA GLY A 81 7.53 -5.26 7.52
C GLY A 81 6.83 -5.15 6.16
N THR A 82 6.52 -6.29 5.57
CA THR A 82 5.81 -6.36 4.29
C THR A 82 4.30 -6.44 4.52
N ALA A 83 3.51 -5.84 3.65
CA ALA A 83 2.06 -5.81 3.80
C ALA A 83 1.33 -5.79 2.45
N THR A 84 0.12 -6.34 2.41
CA THR A 84 -0.75 -6.32 1.22
C THR A 84 -2.05 -5.61 1.53
N ILE A 85 -2.35 -4.55 0.78
CA ILE A 85 -3.62 -3.82 0.80
C ILE A 85 -4.55 -4.49 -0.22
N ASP A 86 -5.65 -5.08 0.24
CA ASP A 86 -6.58 -5.86 -0.57
C ASP A 86 -7.97 -5.22 -0.72
N ARG A 87 -8.14 -4.01 -0.17
CA ARG A 87 -9.39 -3.23 -0.21
C ARG A 87 -9.07 -1.74 -0.13
N SER A 88 -10.09 -0.89 -0.31
CA SER A 88 -9.93 0.56 -0.11
C SER A 88 -9.39 0.84 1.29
N LEU A 89 -8.26 1.54 1.42
CA LEU A 89 -7.60 1.84 2.69
C LEU A 89 -6.77 3.12 2.59
N THR A 90 -6.68 3.85 3.70
CA THR A 90 -5.77 4.99 3.85
C THR A 90 -4.68 4.65 4.86
N ILE A 91 -3.42 4.88 4.52
CA ILE A 91 -2.28 4.85 5.45
C ILE A 91 -1.79 6.28 5.60
N ARG A 92 -1.81 6.81 6.82
CA ARG A 92 -1.43 8.20 7.07
C ARG A 92 -0.66 8.39 8.36
N SER A 93 0.05 9.50 8.47
CA SER A 93 0.59 9.96 9.75
C SER A 93 0.09 11.36 10.09
N GLU A 94 -0.39 11.50 11.34
CA GLU A 94 -1.04 12.72 11.82
C GLU A 94 -0.08 13.70 12.49
N TYR A 95 1.02 13.21 13.06
CA TYR A 95 1.92 13.97 13.93
C TYR A 95 3.23 14.38 13.24
N GLY A 96 3.35 14.15 11.94
CA GLY A 96 4.55 14.40 11.14
C GLY A 96 4.73 13.33 10.07
N GLN A 97 5.74 13.46 9.23
CA GLN A 97 6.04 12.42 8.24
C GLN A 97 6.86 11.30 8.91
N MET A 98 6.18 10.27 9.40
CA MET A 98 6.83 9.10 10.03
C MET A 98 7.44 8.18 8.99
N SER A 99 8.66 7.71 9.26
CA SER A 99 9.39 6.78 8.39
C SER A 99 9.08 5.33 8.75
N MET A 100 8.59 4.58 7.77
CA MET A 100 8.34 3.15 7.89
C MET A 100 9.31 2.38 6.99
N VAL A 101 10.10 1.50 7.60
CA VAL A 101 10.81 0.46 6.86
C VAL A 101 9.79 -0.62 6.54
N ALA A 102 9.25 -0.56 5.33
CA ALA A 102 8.17 -1.42 4.89
C ALA A 102 8.16 -1.58 3.36
N SER A 103 7.52 -2.65 2.90
CA SER A 103 7.22 -2.87 1.49
C SER A 103 5.76 -3.22 1.33
N ILE A 104 5.04 -2.44 0.52
CA ILE A 104 3.58 -2.48 0.46
C ILE A 104 3.14 -2.91 -0.94
N THR A 105 2.30 -3.92 -1.01
CA THR A 105 1.67 -4.37 -2.25
C THR A 105 0.20 -4.00 -2.25
N VAL A 106 -0.23 -3.24 -3.25
CA VAL A 106 -1.64 -2.89 -3.49
C VAL A 106 -2.24 -3.89 -4.46
N ASN A 107 -3.14 -4.73 -3.95
CA ASN A 107 -3.88 -5.76 -4.67
C ASN A 107 -5.38 -5.68 -4.32
N ALA A 108 -5.94 -4.49 -4.43
CA ALA A 108 -7.34 -4.20 -4.13
C ALA A 108 -8.24 -4.40 -5.38
N ALA A 109 -9.56 -4.32 -5.24
CA ALA A 109 -10.45 -4.40 -6.39
C ALA A 109 -10.23 -3.20 -7.35
N SER A 110 -10.62 -3.33 -8.61
CA SER A 110 -10.45 -2.26 -9.62
C SER A 110 -11.34 -1.03 -9.37
N THR A 111 -12.24 -1.10 -8.39
CA THR A 111 -13.06 0.03 -7.92
C THR A 111 -12.54 0.64 -6.62
N ASP A 112 -11.57 -0.01 -5.97
CA ASP A 112 -11.05 0.42 -4.69
C ASP A 112 -10.08 1.60 -4.83
N LYS A 113 -10.04 2.40 -3.77
CA LYS A 113 -9.17 3.56 -3.65
C LYS A 113 -8.21 3.39 -2.49
N VAL A 114 -6.93 3.54 -2.76
CA VAL A 114 -5.87 3.46 -1.76
C VAL A 114 -5.16 4.80 -1.65
N MET A 115 -4.92 5.27 -0.43
CA MET A 115 -4.26 6.55 -0.19
C MET A 115 -3.12 6.40 0.81
N PHE A 116 -1.99 7.00 0.46
CA PHE A 116 -0.85 7.22 1.34
C PHE A 116 -0.74 8.72 1.57
N ASP A 117 -0.79 9.15 2.83
CA ASP A 117 -0.80 10.57 3.17
C ASP A 117 0.21 10.91 4.26
N ASN A 118 1.16 11.78 3.94
CA ASN A 118 2.13 12.29 4.91
C ASN A 118 2.94 11.16 5.59
N VAL A 119 3.37 10.15 4.82
CA VAL A 119 4.20 9.04 5.30
C VAL A 119 5.52 8.96 4.53
N ALA A 120 6.56 8.43 5.15
CA ALA A 120 7.82 8.12 4.50
C ALA A 120 8.05 6.61 4.48
N LEU A 121 8.48 6.05 3.34
CA LEU A 121 8.85 4.64 3.18
C LEU A 121 10.34 4.52 2.94
N GLU A 122 10.97 3.58 3.63
CA GLU A 122 12.36 3.22 3.42
C GLU A 122 12.47 1.73 3.06
N CYS A 123 13.16 1.46 1.97
CA CYS A 123 13.32 0.09 1.48
C CYS A 123 14.47 -0.68 2.15
N ILE A 124 15.25 -0.07 3.03
CA ILE A 124 16.41 -0.70 3.64
C ILE A 124 16.42 -0.49 5.16
N ALA A 125 16.91 -1.48 5.90
CA ALA A 125 17.39 -1.29 7.25
C ALA A 125 18.69 -2.09 7.41
N PRO A 126 19.87 -1.46 7.18
CA PRO A 126 21.14 -2.16 7.14
C PRO A 126 21.45 -2.90 8.45
N ALA A 127 21.12 -2.30 9.59
CA ALA A 127 21.31 -2.89 10.92
C ALA A 127 20.50 -4.18 11.15
N ARG A 128 19.51 -4.46 10.29
CA ARG A 128 18.64 -5.65 10.36
C ARG A 128 18.76 -6.53 9.11
N SER A 129 19.69 -6.22 8.20
CA SER A 129 19.86 -6.91 6.92
C SER A 129 18.57 -6.96 6.08
N ILE A 130 17.73 -5.93 6.17
CA ILE A 130 16.50 -5.80 5.39
C ILE A 130 16.80 -4.98 4.15
N ALA A 131 16.39 -5.49 2.98
CA ALA A 131 16.39 -4.75 1.71
C ALA A 131 15.19 -5.19 0.87
N TYR A 132 14.31 -4.23 0.56
CA TYR A 132 13.14 -4.37 -0.28
C TYR A 132 13.43 -3.83 -1.69
N GLY A 133 12.86 -4.48 -2.71
CA GLY A 133 12.97 -4.00 -4.09
C GLY A 133 12.07 -2.81 -4.40
N TYR A 134 11.01 -2.61 -3.60
CA TYR A 134 10.11 -1.49 -3.78
C TYR A 134 9.48 -1.01 -2.49
N GLY A 135 9.16 0.28 -2.45
CA GLY A 135 8.41 0.87 -1.35
C GLY A 135 6.94 0.51 -1.50
N VAL A 136 6.36 0.82 -2.66
CA VAL A 136 4.99 0.38 -3.01
C VAL A 136 4.94 -0.26 -4.39
N GLN A 137 4.36 -1.46 -4.47
CA GLN A 137 3.98 -2.10 -5.71
C GLN A 137 2.45 -2.04 -5.91
N VAL A 138 1.99 -1.63 -7.09
CA VAL A 138 0.57 -1.63 -7.46
C VAL A 138 0.30 -2.72 -8.49
N LEU A 139 -0.42 -3.76 -8.06
CA LEU A 139 -0.87 -4.88 -8.90
C LEU A 139 -2.32 -4.70 -9.34
N LYS A 140 -3.16 -4.14 -8.48
CA LYS A 140 -4.58 -3.91 -8.78
C LYS A 140 -5.16 -2.85 -7.85
N ALA A 141 -5.84 -1.85 -8.41
CA ALA A 141 -6.64 -0.84 -7.73
C ALA A 141 -7.34 0.03 -8.79
N GLY A 142 -8.42 0.73 -8.42
CA GLY A 142 -8.98 1.78 -9.28
C GLY A 142 -8.10 3.02 -9.29
N ASP A 143 -7.90 3.59 -8.09
CA ASP A 143 -7.04 4.75 -7.89
C ASP A 143 -6.08 4.52 -6.70
N VAL A 144 -4.82 4.89 -6.87
CA VAL A 144 -3.82 4.97 -5.79
C VAL A 144 -3.30 6.39 -5.71
N LEU A 145 -3.41 7.02 -4.53
CA LEU A 145 -2.93 8.37 -4.29
C LEU A 145 -1.76 8.37 -3.31
N PHE A 146 -0.65 8.98 -3.71
CA PHE A 146 0.46 9.35 -2.84
C PHE A 146 0.41 10.85 -2.66
N ASN A 147 0.16 11.30 -1.44
CA ASN A 147 0.07 12.71 -1.10
C ASN A 147 1.07 13.02 0.02
N ARG A 148 2.05 13.89 -0.25
CA ARG A 148 3.13 14.20 0.71
C ARG A 148 3.87 12.96 1.18
N VAL A 149 4.18 12.05 0.25
CA VAL A 149 4.89 10.81 0.55
C VAL A 149 6.35 10.95 0.17
N SER A 150 7.25 10.43 1.00
CA SER A 150 8.66 10.26 0.64
C SER A 150 8.98 8.77 0.52
N ILE A 151 9.60 8.31 -0.58
CA ILE A 151 10.07 6.93 -0.69
C ILE A 151 11.55 6.93 -1.06
N LYS A 152 12.34 6.17 -0.29
CA LYS A 152 13.79 6.13 -0.46
C LYS A 152 14.43 4.76 -0.30
N ASP A 153 15.66 4.70 -0.82
CA ASP A 153 16.61 3.61 -0.63
C ASP A 153 16.17 2.26 -1.23
N CYS A 154 15.29 2.29 -2.25
CA CYS A 154 14.84 1.09 -2.96
C CYS A 154 15.83 0.69 -4.06
N LEU A 155 16.89 0.00 -3.64
CA LEU A 155 18.10 -0.26 -4.44
C LEU A 155 18.29 -1.73 -4.87
N ALA A 156 17.34 -2.63 -4.57
CA ALA A 156 17.54 -4.05 -4.87
C ALA A 156 17.75 -4.31 -6.37
N SER A 157 18.78 -5.09 -6.70
CA SER A 157 19.27 -5.30 -8.08
C SER A 157 18.70 -6.54 -8.78
N SER A 158 18.05 -7.46 -8.06
CA SER A 158 17.72 -8.79 -8.58
C SER A 158 16.49 -8.85 -9.47
N THR A 159 15.57 -7.87 -9.46
CA THR A 159 14.48 -7.80 -10.45
C THR A 159 13.86 -6.39 -10.56
N VAL A 160 13.54 -5.76 -9.43
CA VAL A 160 12.90 -4.43 -9.37
C VAL A 160 13.54 -3.62 -8.24
N GLY A 161 13.94 -2.39 -8.55
CA GLY A 161 14.43 -1.40 -7.60
C GLY A 161 13.69 -0.09 -7.85
N ALA A 162 12.54 0.11 -7.23
CA ALA A 162 11.70 1.27 -7.51
C ALA A 162 11.03 1.84 -6.26
N GLY A 163 10.92 3.16 -6.13
CA GLY A 163 10.13 3.77 -5.06
C GLY A 163 8.66 3.35 -5.17
N VAL A 164 8.06 3.64 -6.33
CA VAL A 164 6.73 3.16 -6.72
C VAL A 164 6.85 2.29 -7.97
N TYR A 165 6.34 1.06 -7.89
CA TYR A 165 6.31 0.11 -8.99
C TYR A 165 4.87 -0.20 -9.42
N ILE A 166 4.51 0.14 -10.66
CA ILE A 166 3.17 -0.08 -11.20
C ILE A 166 3.21 -1.21 -12.22
N TYR A 167 2.69 -2.36 -11.80
CA TYR A 167 2.57 -3.58 -12.58
C TYR A 167 1.14 -4.12 -12.48
N SER A 168 0.19 -3.32 -12.93
CA SER A 168 -1.22 -3.63 -12.80
C SER A 168 -1.75 -4.56 -13.89
N THR A 169 -2.66 -5.45 -13.51
CA THR A 169 -3.40 -6.33 -14.43
C THR A 169 -4.77 -5.77 -14.83
N THR A 170 -5.13 -4.60 -14.32
CA THR A 170 -6.38 -3.88 -14.61
C THR A 170 -6.09 -2.39 -14.79
N ASN A 171 -6.96 -1.64 -15.47
CA ASN A 171 -6.78 -0.20 -15.59
C ASN A 171 -6.66 0.46 -14.21
N CYS A 172 -5.50 1.06 -13.93
CA CYS A 172 -5.15 1.63 -12.66
C CYS A 172 -4.59 3.04 -12.87
N ARG A 173 -5.06 3.99 -12.05
CA ARG A 173 -4.53 5.35 -12.00
C ARG A 173 -3.73 5.53 -10.74
N VAL A 174 -2.47 5.90 -10.88
CA VAL A 174 -1.59 6.19 -9.76
C VAL A 174 -1.24 7.66 -9.79
N THR A 175 -1.59 8.39 -8.74
CA THR A 175 -1.31 9.83 -8.63
C THR A 175 -0.29 10.09 -7.54
N LEU A 176 0.77 10.81 -7.88
CA LEU A 176 1.76 11.32 -6.95
C LEU A 176 1.62 12.83 -6.87
N ASN A 177 1.51 13.34 -5.64
CA ASN A 177 1.28 14.73 -5.37
C ASN A 177 2.15 15.19 -4.20
N ASP A 178 2.92 16.28 -4.39
CA ASP A 178 3.75 16.88 -3.34
C ASP A 178 4.71 15.88 -2.67
N SER A 179 5.25 14.94 -3.46
CA SER A 179 5.97 13.77 -2.96
C SER A 179 7.47 13.83 -3.28
N VAL A 180 8.25 12.93 -2.68
CA VAL A 180 9.70 12.82 -2.90
C VAL A 180 10.08 11.37 -3.20
N MET A 181 10.85 11.17 -4.26
CA MET A 181 11.41 9.88 -4.66
C MET A 181 12.92 10.01 -4.70
N PHE A 182 13.60 9.54 -3.64
CA PHE A 182 15.03 9.80 -3.43
C PHE A 182 15.86 8.52 -3.32
N ASN A 183 17.02 8.48 -3.96
CA ASN A 183 17.99 7.39 -3.82
C ASN A 183 17.40 5.99 -4.08
N ASN A 184 16.48 5.90 -5.04
CA ASN A 184 15.98 4.62 -5.53
C ASN A 184 16.74 4.24 -6.80
N ARG A 185 16.63 2.99 -7.26
CA ARG A 185 17.14 2.66 -8.59
C ARG A 185 16.29 3.35 -9.68
N VAL A 186 14.96 3.24 -9.56
CA VAL A 186 13.99 4.04 -10.31
C VAL A 186 13.07 4.77 -9.32
N GLY A 187 12.73 6.03 -9.52
CA GLY A 187 11.75 6.70 -8.66
C GLY A 187 10.34 6.11 -8.82
N VAL A 188 9.78 6.23 -10.03
CA VAL A 188 8.50 5.61 -10.42
C VAL A 188 8.71 4.74 -11.66
N LEU A 189 8.38 3.45 -11.55
CA LEU A 189 8.45 2.48 -12.64
C LEU A 189 7.03 2.08 -13.07
N VAL A 190 6.70 2.30 -14.33
CA VAL A 190 5.44 1.86 -14.96
C VAL A 190 5.76 0.79 -16.00
N SER A 191 5.32 -0.45 -15.79
CA SER A 191 5.59 -1.54 -16.75
C SER A 191 4.48 -2.60 -16.78
N SER A 192 3.24 -2.17 -16.62
CA SER A 192 2.06 -3.05 -16.67
C SER A 192 1.90 -3.68 -18.05
N THR A 193 1.30 -4.87 -18.12
CA THR A 193 0.92 -5.45 -19.42
C THR A 193 -0.31 -4.72 -19.96
N ASP A 194 -0.48 -4.67 -21.28
CA ASP A 194 -1.69 -4.22 -21.96
C ASP A 194 -2.15 -2.77 -21.68
N GLY A 195 -1.22 -1.86 -21.39
CA GLY A 195 -1.52 -0.43 -21.22
C GLY A 195 -2.39 -0.11 -20.01
N MET A 196 -2.34 -0.97 -19.00
CA MET A 196 -3.22 -0.89 -17.83
C MET A 196 -2.79 0.17 -16.80
N ALA A 197 -1.62 0.81 -16.94
CA ALA A 197 -1.13 1.75 -15.95
C ALA A 197 -0.96 3.18 -16.46
N HIS A 198 -1.56 4.10 -15.70
CA HIS A 198 -1.52 5.54 -15.94
C HIS A 198 -0.98 6.26 -14.70
N ALA A 199 0.26 6.75 -14.77
CA ALA A 199 0.87 7.53 -13.71
C ALA A 199 0.59 9.03 -13.91
N LYS A 200 0.20 9.73 -12.85
CA LYS A 200 0.02 11.19 -12.84
C LYS A 200 0.90 11.76 -11.74
N ILE A 201 1.84 12.63 -12.10
CA ILE A 201 2.91 13.04 -11.20
C ILE A 201 2.93 14.56 -11.16
N TYR A 202 2.69 15.11 -9.97
CA TYR A 202 2.58 16.55 -9.75
C TYR A 202 3.44 16.98 -8.57
N ARG A 203 4.16 18.09 -8.74
CA ARG A 203 4.92 18.75 -7.66
C ARG A 203 5.81 17.77 -6.89
N THR A 204 6.40 16.81 -7.60
CA THR A 204 7.19 15.74 -7.01
C THR A 204 8.67 15.97 -7.29
N LEU A 205 9.51 15.76 -6.28
CA LEU A 205 10.97 15.79 -6.40
C LEU A 205 11.48 14.37 -6.64
N PHE A 206 12.16 14.16 -7.75
CA PHE A 206 12.96 12.97 -8.02
C PHE A 206 14.43 13.34 -7.81
N LEU A 207 15.10 12.71 -6.86
CA LEU A 207 16.47 13.07 -6.51
C LEU A 207 17.38 11.84 -6.44
N ALA A 208 18.53 11.91 -7.10
CA ALA A 208 19.60 10.91 -6.99
C ALA A 208 19.17 9.46 -7.27
N ASN A 209 18.17 9.24 -8.15
CA ASN A 209 17.80 7.88 -8.53
C ASN A 209 18.81 7.31 -9.53
N SER A 210 19.39 6.13 -9.23
CA SER A 210 20.61 5.65 -9.89
C SER A 210 20.42 5.24 -11.36
N GLU A 211 19.19 4.98 -11.81
CA GLU A 211 18.88 4.76 -13.22
C GLU A 211 17.93 5.81 -13.81
N SER A 212 16.79 6.04 -13.18
CA SER A 212 15.86 7.06 -13.67
C SER A 212 14.92 7.65 -12.62
N GLY A 213 14.48 8.88 -12.85
CA GLY A 213 13.39 9.49 -12.06
C GLY A 213 12.09 8.77 -12.32
N VAL A 214 11.64 8.78 -13.58
CA VAL A 214 10.45 8.06 -14.03
C VAL A 214 10.81 7.15 -15.21
N ARG A 215 10.35 5.90 -15.18
CA ARG A 215 10.49 4.95 -16.29
C ARG A 215 9.12 4.43 -16.71
N VAL A 216 8.85 4.42 -18.02
CA VAL A 216 7.61 3.86 -18.59
C VAL A 216 7.98 2.86 -19.68
N ILE A 217 7.42 1.66 -19.57
CA ILE A 217 7.67 0.52 -20.46
C ILE A 217 6.32 -0.06 -20.89
N GLY A 218 6.20 -0.50 -22.14
CA GLY A 218 5.05 -1.26 -22.62
C GLY A 218 3.97 -0.38 -23.26
N THR A 219 3.41 -0.88 -24.36
CA THR A 219 2.38 -0.19 -25.15
C THR A 219 1.17 0.18 -24.30
N GLY A 220 0.75 1.44 -24.39
CA GLY A 220 -0.46 1.96 -23.73
C GLY A 220 -0.26 2.43 -22.30
N ASN A 221 0.90 2.15 -21.68
CA ASN A 221 1.25 2.75 -20.40
C ASN A 221 1.70 4.20 -20.61
N ASP A 222 1.28 5.10 -19.71
CA ASP A 222 1.69 6.49 -19.78
C ASP A 222 2.01 7.11 -18.41
N ALA A 223 2.83 8.16 -18.47
CA ALA A 223 3.07 9.07 -17.36
C ALA A 223 2.73 10.50 -17.76
N ILE A 224 1.88 11.16 -16.98
CA ILE A 224 1.56 12.58 -17.11
C ILE A 224 2.30 13.33 -16.01
N MET A 225 3.01 14.39 -16.36
CA MET A 225 3.90 15.09 -15.43
C MET A 225 3.73 16.60 -15.52
N ALA A 226 3.55 17.29 -14.39
CA ALA A 226 3.58 18.74 -14.28
C ALA A 226 4.26 19.22 -12.97
N ASP A 227 4.96 20.35 -13.02
CA ASP A 227 5.62 20.99 -11.87
C ASP A 227 6.60 20.08 -11.10
N ASN A 228 7.17 19.07 -11.75
CA ASN A 228 8.11 18.16 -11.09
C ASN A 228 9.55 18.66 -11.22
N ASN A 229 10.38 18.27 -10.27
CA ASN A 229 11.80 18.53 -10.31
C ASN A 229 12.58 17.21 -10.32
N MET A 230 13.34 16.97 -11.38
CA MET A 230 14.11 15.75 -11.59
C MET A 230 15.60 16.12 -11.58
N LEU A 231 16.25 15.79 -10.47
CA LEU A 231 17.61 16.22 -10.13
C LEU A 231 18.53 15.02 -9.87
N GLY A 232 19.68 14.98 -10.54
CA GLY A 232 20.74 14.02 -10.22
C GLY A 232 20.41 12.54 -10.47
N SER A 233 19.32 12.26 -11.19
CA SER A 233 19.05 10.92 -11.73
C SER A 233 19.84 10.71 -13.03
N THR A 234 20.26 9.48 -13.32
CA THR A 234 20.98 9.17 -14.58
C THR A 234 20.13 9.51 -15.81
N LYS A 235 18.83 9.26 -15.74
CA LYS A 235 17.82 9.74 -16.69
C LYS A 235 16.68 10.39 -15.92
N SER A 236 16.32 11.63 -16.21
CA SER A 236 15.11 12.23 -15.64
C SER A 236 13.86 11.41 -16.03
N MET A 237 13.74 11.12 -17.33
CA MET A 237 12.66 10.33 -17.93
C MET A 237 13.23 9.22 -18.82
N ASP A 238 12.83 7.97 -18.60
CA ASP A 238 13.23 6.80 -19.39
C ASP A 238 12.01 6.14 -20.05
N LEU A 239 11.73 6.51 -21.30
CA LEU A 239 10.70 5.89 -22.12
C LEU A 239 11.29 4.70 -22.87
N GLN A 240 10.83 3.50 -22.54
CA GLN A 240 11.21 2.27 -23.22
C GLN A 240 10.12 1.84 -24.20
N SER A 241 10.34 0.73 -24.93
CA SER A 241 9.44 0.28 -26.00
C SER A 241 7.97 0.33 -25.60
N GLY A 242 7.17 1.04 -26.39
CA GLY A 242 5.72 1.23 -26.20
C GLY A 242 5.28 2.21 -25.10
N GLY A 243 6.18 2.63 -24.22
CA GLY A 243 5.88 3.57 -23.14
C GLY A 243 5.70 5.00 -23.67
N ALA A 244 4.73 5.73 -23.11
CA ALA A 244 4.46 7.12 -23.47
C ALA A 244 4.59 8.06 -22.26
N SER A 245 4.80 9.34 -22.53
CA SER A 245 4.60 10.37 -21.51
C SER A 245 4.05 11.67 -22.09
N ARG A 246 3.39 12.43 -21.23
CA ARG A 246 2.99 13.81 -21.49
C ARG A 246 3.56 14.68 -20.39
N SER A 247 4.53 15.52 -20.75
CA SER A 247 5.14 16.50 -19.85
C SER A 247 4.59 17.87 -20.18
N PHE A 248 4.14 18.60 -19.17
CA PHE A 248 3.84 20.02 -19.29
C PHE A 248 5.14 20.84 -19.11
N GLY A 249 5.20 22.05 -19.68
CA GLY A 249 6.45 22.84 -19.79
C GLY A 249 7.04 23.37 -18.47
N ASN A 250 6.47 22.99 -17.33
CA ASN A 250 6.84 23.39 -15.98
C ASN A 250 7.63 22.32 -15.21
N ASN A 251 8.01 21.22 -15.87
CA ASN A 251 8.91 20.22 -15.28
C ASN A 251 10.38 20.64 -15.48
N SER A 252 11.18 20.57 -14.41
CA SER A 252 12.62 20.76 -14.45
C SER A 252 13.30 19.40 -14.57
N MET A 253 14.02 19.16 -15.67
CA MET A 253 14.80 17.95 -15.93
C MET A 253 16.26 18.38 -16.09
N THR A 254 17.15 18.01 -15.16
CA THR A 254 18.53 18.52 -15.09
C THR A 254 19.59 17.43 -15.30
N SER A 255 20.67 17.82 -15.99
CA SER A 255 21.54 16.98 -16.83
C SER A 255 22.11 15.67 -16.25
N GLY A 256 21.55 14.55 -16.71
CA GLY A 256 22.21 13.42 -17.42
C GLY A 256 21.44 13.13 -18.72
N ASP A 257 20.76 14.16 -19.21
CA ASP A 257 19.43 14.11 -19.81
C ASP A 257 19.47 14.44 -21.30
N THR A 258 19.54 13.39 -22.12
CA THR A 258 18.80 13.39 -23.38
C THR A 258 17.70 12.34 -23.25
N PRO A 259 16.41 12.69 -23.38
CA PRO A 259 15.37 11.70 -23.64
C PRO A 259 15.82 10.91 -24.87
N ILE A 260 16.21 9.65 -24.70
CA ILE A 260 16.51 8.81 -25.86
C ILE A 260 15.14 8.42 -26.41
N LEU A 261 14.63 9.22 -27.35
CA LEU A 261 13.61 8.74 -28.28
C LEU A 261 14.28 7.63 -29.09
N MET A 262 14.18 6.38 -28.65
CA MET A 262 14.47 5.28 -29.57
C MET A 262 13.39 5.33 -30.64
N SER A 263 13.80 5.83 -31.81
CA SER A 263 13.08 5.74 -33.07
C SER A 263 12.46 4.36 -33.19
N GLN A 264 11.14 4.32 -33.34
CA GLN A 264 10.43 3.13 -33.78
C GLN A 264 11.03 2.68 -35.12
N TYR A 265 11.64 1.51 -35.13
CA TYR A 265 11.73 0.67 -36.32
C TYR A 265 11.08 -0.67 -35.95
#